data_AF-A0AAD7R912-F1
#
_entry.id   AF-A0AAD7R912-F1
#
_cell.length_a   1.000
_cell.length_b   1.000
_cell.length_c   1.000
_cell.angle_alpha   90.00
_cell.angle_beta   90.00
_cell.angle_gamma   90.00
#
_symmetry.space_group_name_H-M   'P 1'
#
loop_
_entity.id
_entity.type
_entity.pdbx_description
1 polymer ?
#
loop_
_entity_poly.entity_id
_entity_poly.type
_entity_poly.pdbx_seq_one_letter_code
_entity_poly.pdbx_strand_id
1 'polypeptide(L)'
;MCTEVWRLGCSGQREGSWLHPDSSETHGLCCCWSLACQTAWFDDGDLTGQGDSELLQDLRKAHLTGICSDPLDIEAQTISGIPSLHTKNTFHRYDVSEGFECLHFGAEDEAVR
;
A
#
# COMPACT_ATOMS: atom_id res chain seq x y z
N MET A 1 12.81 9.88 8.50
CA MET A 1 13.01 8.73 7.59
C MET A 1 11.64 8.12 7.44
N CYS A 2 11.17 7.97 6.20
CA CYS A 2 9.80 7.58 5.92
C CYS A 2 9.62 6.07 6.02
N THR A 3 9.92 5.42 7.14
CA THR A 3 9.72 3.96 7.26
C THR A 3 8.23 3.69 7.53
N GLU A 4 7.46 3.43 6.47
CA GLU A 4 6.00 3.40 6.49
C GLU A 4 5.48 2.12 5.85
N VAL A 5 4.39 1.58 6.39
CA VAL A 5 3.62 0.49 5.81
C VAL A 5 2.31 1.05 5.29
N TRP A 6 1.76 0.44 4.23
CA TRP A 6 0.49 0.90 3.67
C TRP A 6 -0.44 -0.23 3.24
N ARG A 7 -1.71 0.09 3.05
CA ARG A 7 -2.74 -0.85 2.58
C ARG A 7 -3.83 -0.14 1.80
N LEU A 8 -4.59 -0.92 1.05
CA LEU A 8 -5.70 -0.44 0.23
C LEU A 8 -7.05 -0.79 0.82
N GLY A 9 -7.96 0.17 0.78
CA GLY A 9 -9.39 -0.08 0.81
C GLY A 9 -9.85 -0.57 -0.56
N CYS A 10 -10.67 -1.62 -0.59
CA CYS A 10 -11.17 -2.25 -1.81
C CYS A 10 -12.70 -2.30 -1.78
N SER A 11 -13.34 -2.14 -2.93
CA SER A 11 -14.79 -2.33 -3.05
C SER A 11 -15.14 -3.80 -2.81
N GLY A 12 -16.19 -4.03 -2.03
CA GLY A 12 -16.74 -5.37 -1.84
C GLY A 12 -17.55 -5.77 -3.06
N GLN A 13 -16.89 -6.23 -4.13
CA GLN A 13 -17.59 -6.75 -5.31
C GLN A 13 -17.43 -8.26 -5.46
N ARG A 14 -18.58 -8.94 -5.64
CA ARG A 14 -18.67 -10.25 -6.30
C ARG A 14 -18.31 -10.07 -7.78
N GLU A 15 -17.05 -9.90 -8.10
CA GLU A 15 -16.59 -10.00 -9.48
C GLU A 15 -15.65 -11.19 -9.64
N GLY A 16 -16.15 -12.18 -10.39
CA GLY A 16 -15.40 -13.34 -10.84
C GLY A 16 -15.23 -14.42 -9.79
N SER A 17 -15.55 -15.66 -10.15
CA SER A 17 -15.14 -16.83 -9.40
C SER A 17 -13.62 -16.85 -9.27
N TRP A 18 -13.09 -16.38 -8.14
CA TRP A 18 -11.78 -16.80 -7.68
C TRP A 18 -11.87 -18.32 -7.55
N LEU A 19 -11.19 -19.05 -8.42
CA LEU A 19 -11.07 -20.50 -8.28
C LEU A 19 -10.40 -20.74 -6.94
N HIS A 20 -11.18 -21.19 -5.96
CA HIS A 20 -10.69 -21.72 -4.71
C HIS A 20 -10.29 -23.19 -4.91
N PRO A 21 -9.01 -23.57 -4.82
CA PRO A 21 -8.63 -24.87 -4.31
C PRO A 21 -8.42 -24.73 -2.80
N ASP A 22 -9.33 -25.33 -2.05
CA ASP A 22 -9.24 -25.64 -0.63
C ASP A 22 -9.33 -24.49 0.39
N SER A 23 -10.34 -24.60 1.24
CA SER A 23 -10.74 -23.67 2.29
C SER A 23 -9.90 -23.80 3.56
N SER A 24 -8.58 -23.89 3.42
CA SER A 24 -7.67 -24.12 4.56
C SER A 24 -6.49 -23.15 4.69
N GLU A 25 -6.29 -22.20 3.75
CA GLU A 25 -5.16 -21.26 3.84
C GLU A 25 -5.59 -19.80 4.11
N THR A 26 -5.17 -19.30 5.26
CA THR A 26 -5.42 -17.97 5.83
C THR A 26 -4.59 -16.84 5.18
N HIS A 27 -4.30 -16.90 3.89
CA HIS A 27 -3.52 -15.85 3.22
C HIS A 27 -4.40 -15.00 2.29
N GLY A 28 -4.69 -13.76 2.73
CA GLY A 28 -5.05 -12.65 1.82
C GLY A 28 -6.52 -12.45 1.47
N LEU A 29 -7.48 -12.96 2.27
CA LEU A 29 -8.90 -12.85 1.93
C LEU A 29 -9.53 -11.53 2.41
N CYS A 30 -9.78 -10.63 1.46
CA CYS A 30 -10.83 -9.61 1.56
C CYS A 30 -12.15 -10.30 2.00
N CYS A 31 -12.72 -9.82 3.11
CA CYS A 31 -13.93 -10.36 3.71
C CYS A 31 -15.13 -10.31 2.75
N CYS A 32 -15.67 -11.48 2.41
CA CYS A 32 -16.76 -11.68 1.43
C CYS A 32 -18.16 -11.16 1.87
N TRP A 33 -18.29 -10.32 2.90
CA TRP A 33 -19.61 -9.89 3.42
C TRP A 33 -19.73 -8.39 3.72
N SER A 34 -18.67 -7.61 3.53
CA SER A 34 -18.69 -6.15 3.73
C SER A 34 -18.63 -5.42 2.39
N LEU A 35 -19.34 -4.27 2.30
CA LEU A 35 -19.32 -3.38 1.12
C LEU A 35 -17.92 -2.82 0.81
N ALA A 36 -16.97 -2.96 1.73
CA ALA A 36 -15.56 -2.66 1.55
C ALA A 36 -14.68 -3.68 2.32
N CYS A 37 -13.49 -3.93 1.78
CA CYS A 37 -12.43 -4.73 2.40
C CYS A 37 -11.15 -3.90 2.52
N GLN A 38 -10.20 -4.37 3.33
CA GLN A 38 -8.83 -3.85 3.32
C GLN A 38 -7.87 -4.97 2.93
N THR A 39 -6.80 -4.63 2.23
CA THR A 39 -5.67 -5.54 2.02
C THR A 39 -4.88 -5.74 3.31
N ALA A 40 -3.94 -6.68 3.31
CA ALA A 40 -2.86 -6.66 4.28
C ALA A 40 -2.03 -5.38 4.15
N TRP A 41 -1.22 -5.10 5.17
CA TRP A 41 -0.19 -4.07 5.12
C TRP A 41 0.99 -4.54 4.26
N PHE A 42 1.53 -3.65 3.44
CA PHE A 42 2.72 -3.84 2.61
C PHE A 42 3.87 -3.00 3.18
N ASP A 43 5.09 -3.54 3.05
CA ASP A 43 6.39 -3.00 3.50
C ASP A 43 7.48 -3.50 2.53
N ASP A 44 7.18 -3.47 1.24
CA ASP A 44 8.01 -4.02 0.15
C ASP A 44 9.03 -3.00 -0.40
N GLY A 45 8.82 -1.71 -0.13
CA GLY A 45 9.48 -0.60 -0.83
C GLY A 45 10.59 0.13 -0.08
N ASP A 46 11.33 -0.55 0.78
CA ASP A 46 12.38 0.09 1.59
C ASP A 46 13.51 0.74 0.73
N LEU A 47 13.49 2.07 0.61
CA LEU A 47 14.61 2.85 0.06
C LEU A 47 15.51 3.35 1.19
N THR A 48 16.31 2.44 1.75
CA THR A 48 17.19 2.71 2.90
C THR A 48 17.92 4.06 2.77
N GLY A 49 17.56 5.01 3.63
CA GLY A 49 18.21 6.32 3.77
C GLY A 49 17.72 7.41 2.80
N GLN A 50 16.89 7.10 1.80
CA GLN A 50 16.39 8.07 0.81
C GLN A 50 14.88 8.31 0.91
N GLY A 51 14.15 7.36 1.48
CA GLY A 51 12.71 7.43 1.53
C GLY A 51 12.10 6.05 1.66
N ASP A 52 10.88 5.93 1.17
CA ASP A 52 10.14 4.69 1.05
C ASP A 52 9.19 4.83 -0.14
N SER A 53 9.16 3.82 -1.00
CA SER A 53 8.45 3.89 -2.29
C SER A 53 7.74 2.58 -2.58
N GLU A 54 6.43 2.61 -2.49
CA GLU A 54 5.56 1.49 -2.73
C GLU A 54 4.52 1.80 -3.82
N LEU A 55 4.91 1.57 -5.07
CA LEU A 55 4.02 1.80 -6.20
C LEU A 55 3.03 0.65 -6.35
N LEU A 56 1.75 0.98 -6.56
CA LEU A 56 0.69 -0.01 -6.73
C LEU A 56 0.98 -0.97 -7.89
N GLN A 57 1.60 -0.47 -8.96
CA GLN A 57 1.97 -1.29 -10.11
C GLN A 57 2.99 -2.37 -9.74
N ASP A 58 3.94 -2.07 -8.85
CA ASP A 58 4.98 -3.01 -8.45
C ASP A 58 4.45 -4.01 -7.43
N LEU A 59 3.63 -3.56 -6.49
CA LEU A 59 2.91 -4.48 -5.60
C LEU A 59 2.02 -5.46 -6.34
N ARG A 60 1.31 -5.03 -7.40
CA ARG A 60 0.50 -5.95 -8.22
C ARG A 60 1.33 -7.03 -8.93
N LYS A 61 2.61 -6.74 -9.23
CA LYS A 61 3.53 -7.74 -9.82
C LYS A 61 4.06 -8.69 -8.75
N ALA A 62 4.37 -8.18 -7.56
CA ALA A 62 4.90 -8.95 -6.44
C ALA A 62 3.82 -9.83 -5.79
N HIS A 63 2.62 -9.29 -5.62
CA HIS A 63 1.45 -9.90 -4.98
C HIS A 63 0.33 -10.10 -6.00
N LEU A 64 0.50 -11.12 -6.85
CA LEU A 64 -0.44 -11.45 -7.95
C LEU A 64 -1.88 -11.71 -7.48
N THR A 65 -2.09 -12.01 -6.20
CA THR A 65 -3.38 -12.22 -5.56
C THR A 65 -3.47 -11.40 -4.27
N GLY A 66 -4.65 -10.85 -3.96
CA GLY A 66 -4.89 -10.13 -2.70
C GLY A 66 -4.85 -8.61 -2.80
N ILE A 67 -4.57 -8.05 -3.99
CA ILE A 67 -4.75 -6.62 -4.30
C ILE A 67 -5.95 -6.47 -5.25
N CYS A 68 -6.87 -5.57 -4.93
CA CYS A 68 -8.02 -5.32 -5.76
C CYS A 68 -7.68 -4.60 -7.08
N SER A 69 -8.48 -4.87 -8.11
CA SER A 69 -8.38 -4.22 -9.42
C SER A 69 -8.72 -2.74 -9.36
N ASP A 70 -9.68 -2.36 -8.49
CA ASP A 70 -10.14 -0.99 -8.30
C ASP A 70 -10.12 -0.62 -6.80
N PRO A 71 -8.99 -0.10 -6.30
CA PRO A 71 -8.89 0.40 -4.93
C PRO A 71 -9.76 1.65 -4.72
N LEU A 72 -10.35 1.75 -3.54
CA LEU A 72 -11.21 2.86 -3.12
C LEU A 72 -10.50 3.88 -2.25
N ASP A 73 -9.54 3.44 -1.44
CA ASP A 73 -8.79 4.31 -0.53
C ASP A 73 -7.39 3.73 -0.26
N ILE A 74 -6.50 4.57 0.26
CA ILE A 74 -5.14 4.23 0.64
C ILE A 74 -4.85 4.73 2.06
N GLU A 75 -4.34 3.83 2.89
CA GLU A 75 -3.89 4.14 4.24
C GLU A 75 -2.39 3.87 4.34
N ALA A 76 -1.61 4.82 4.85
CA ALA A 76 -0.22 4.60 5.24
C ALA A 76 0.03 5.02 6.70
N GLN A 77 0.96 4.33 7.35
CA GLN A 77 1.38 4.59 8.73
C GLN A 77 2.83 4.17 8.92
N THR A 78 3.51 4.67 9.95
CA THR A 78 4.83 4.15 10.32
C THR A 78 4.74 2.68 10.72
N ILE A 79 5.88 1.96 10.71
CA ILE A 79 5.96 0.59 11.29
C ILE A 79 5.45 0.53 12.74
N SER A 80 5.58 1.64 13.48
CA SER A 80 5.07 1.79 14.86
C SER A 80 3.57 2.14 14.96
N GLY A 81 2.85 2.24 13.84
CA GLY A 81 1.41 2.49 13.78
C GLY A 81 1.00 3.95 13.90
N ILE A 82 1.89 4.91 13.63
CA ILE A 82 1.54 6.34 13.59
C ILE A 82 1.01 6.65 12.19
N PRO A 83 -0.24 7.11 12.02
CA PRO A 83 -0.77 7.46 10.70
C PRO A 83 0.13 8.49 9.99
N SER A 84 0.36 8.31 8.70
CA SER A 84 1.22 9.20 7.89
C SER A 84 0.78 10.66 7.93
N LEU A 85 -0.52 10.95 8.09
CA LEU A 85 -1.03 12.32 8.28
C LEU A 85 -0.50 13.00 9.56
N HIS A 86 -0.11 12.22 10.56
CA HIS A 86 0.45 12.71 11.81
C HIS A 86 1.98 12.72 11.81
N THR A 87 2.61 12.18 10.76
CA THR A 87 4.05 12.32 10.56
C THR A 87 4.33 13.68 9.91
N LYS A 88 5.53 14.22 10.11
CA LYS A 88 5.99 15.44 9.42
C LYS A 88 6.71 15.10 8.11
N ASN A 89 6.31 13.99 7.49
CA ASN A 89 6.92 13.47 6.28
C ASN A 89 6.39 14.23 5.06
N THR A 90 7.20 14.31 4.01
CA THR A 90 6.82 14.90 2.72
C THR A 90 6.58 13.75 1.74
N PHE A 91 5.34 13.63 1.27
CA PHE A 91 4.94 12.62 0.30
C PHE A 91 5.08 13.17 -1.12
N HIS A 92 5.84 12.49 -1.97
CA HIS A 92 5.84 12.75 -3.41
C HIS A 92 4.61 12.11 -4.06
N ARG A 93 4.20 10.93 -3.57
CA ARG A 93 2.96 10.24 -3.97
C ARG A 93 2.20 9.76 -2.73
N TYR A 94 0.89 10.00 -2.74
CA TYR A 94 -0.07 9.44 -1.80
C TYR A 94 -1.39 9.36 -2.56
N ASP A 95 -1.51 8.36 -3.44
CA ASP A 95 -2.62 8.25 -4.38
C ASP A 95 -3.09 6.80 -4.53
N VAL A 96 -4.41 6.62 -4.54
CA VAL A 96 -5.05 5.30 -4.63
C VAL A 96 -4.65 4.52 -5.89
N SER A 97 -4.41 5.20 -6.99
CA SER A 97 -4.14 4.60 -8.30
C SER A 97 -2.64 4.43 -8.58
N GLU A 98 -1.79 5.24 -7.96
CA GLU A 98 -0.34 5.19 -8.16
C GLU A 98 0.39 4.45 -7.03
N GLY A 99 -0.11 4.55 -5.80
CA GLY A 99 0.52 4.04 -4.58
C GLY A 99 1.11 5.17 -3.74
N PHE A 100 2.21 4.85 -3.06
CA PHE A 100 2.79 5.66 -2.00
C PHE A 100 4.28 5.89 -2.25
N GLU A 101 4.75 7.12 -2.08
CA GLU A 101 6.17 7.46 -2.16
C GLU A 101 6.46 8.65 -1.24
N CYS A 102 7.35 8.44 -0.29
CA CYS A 102 7.83 9.44 0.63
C CYS A 102 9.34 9.62 0.49
N LEU A 103 9.78 10.86 0.42
CA LEU A 103 11.20 11.19 0.29
C LEU A 103 11.70 11.82 1.58
N HIS A 104 12.92 11.46 1.99
CA HIS A 104 13.57 12.14 3.09
C HIS A 104 13.89 13.59 2.70
N PHE A 105 13.78 14.52 3.65
CA PHE A 105 14.02 15.97 3.53
C PHE A 105 15.45 16.37 3.05
N GLY A 106 16.29 15.41 2.63
CA GLY A 106 17.57 15.63 1.96
C GLY A 106 17.55 15.41 0.44
N ALA A 107 16.41 14.99 -0.15
CA ALA A 107 16.30 14.78 -1.61
C ALA A 107 16.01 16.08 -2.39
N GLU A 108 15.57 17.16 -1.72
CA GLU A 108 15.31 18.45 -2.36
C GLU A 108 16.58 19.33 -2.49
N ASP A 109 17.69 18.98 -1.83
CA ASP A 109 18.91 19.81 -1.80
C ASP A 109 20.03 19.37 -2.78
N GLU A 110 19.86 18.30 -3.56
CA GLU A 110 20.89 17.82 -4.53
C GLU A 110 20.57 18.14 -6.01
N ALA A 111 19.51 18.90 -6.29
CA ALA A 111 19.16 19.33 -7.67
C ALA A 111 19.53 20.79 -7.99
N VAL A 112 20.25 21.50 -7.11
CA VAL A 112 20.78 22.84 -7.39
C VAL A 112 22.27 22.92 -7.08
N ARG A 113 23.08 22.45 -8.04
CA ARG A 113 24.40 23.05 -8.26
C ARG A 113 24.76 23.12 -9.73
#